data_AF-A0A8D9S4Z7-F1
#
_entry.id   AF-A0A8D9S4Z7-F1
#
_cell.length_a   1.000
_cell.length_b   1.000
_cell.length_c   1.000
_cell.angle_alpha   90.00
_cell.angle_beta   90.00
_cell.angle_gamma   90.00
#
_symmetry.space_group_name_H-M   'P 1'
#
loop_
_entity.id
_entity.type
_entity.pdbx_description
1 polymer ?
#
loop_
_entity_poly.entity_id
_entity_poly.type
_entity_poly.pdbx_seq_one_letter_code
_entity_poly.pdbx_strand_id
1 'polypeptide(L)' 'MSEHMRKILNDVPTLKVFDFSQYVSKIPGIIKFTIGEPDFDTPEYVKRTGIESIENN' A
#
# COMPACT_ATOMS: atom_id res chain seq x y z
N MET A 1 2.79 -25.35 2.89
CA MET A 1 2.32 -24.10 2.25
C MET A 1 2.14 -24.23 0.74
N SER A 2 2.92 -25.03 0.01
CA SER A 2 2.79 -25.15 -1.46
C SER A 2 1.71 -26.13 -1.94
N GLU A 3 1.35 -27.17 -1.17
CA GLU A 3 0.45 -28.24 -1.66
C GLU A 3 -0.99 -27.79 -1.98
N HIS A 4 -1.47 -26.70 -1.38
CA HIS A 4 -2.84 -26.19 -1.61
C HIS A 4 -2.88 -24.89 -2.41
N MET A 5 -1.73 -24.42 -2.93
CA MET A 5 -1.69 -23.18 -3.68
C MET A 5 -2.21 -23.38 -5.11
N ARG A 6 -3.09 -22.48 -5.56
CA ARG A 6 -3.58 -22.51 -6.94
C ARG A 6 -2.42 -22.25 -7.91
N LYS A 7 -2.24 -23.14 -8.88
CA LYS A 7 -1.12 -23.10 -9.85
C LYS A 7 -1.01 -21.78 -10.61
N ILE A 8 -2.14 -21.12 -10.88
CA ILE A 8 -2.21 -19.80 -11.56
C ILE A 8 -1.47 -18.68 -10.83
N LEU A 9 -1.25 -18.82 -9.51
CA LEU A 9 -0.56 -17.81 -8.72
C LEU A 9 0.94 -17.74 -9.04
N ASN A 10 1.52 -18.81 -9.62
CA ASN A 10 2.91 -18.79 -10.08
C ASN A 10 3.11 -17.91 -11.32
N ASP A 11 2.04 -17.68 -12.09
CA ASP A 11 2.07 -16.91 -13.33
C ASP A 11 1.72 -15.43 -13.09
N VAL A 12 1.41 -15.04 -11.84
CA VAL A 12 1.12 -13.64 -11.49
C VAL A 12 2.44 -12.86 -11.57
N PRO A 13 2.57 -11.89 -12.49
CA PRO A 13 3.80 -11.15 -12.65
C PRO A 13 4.03 -10.22 -11.45
N THR A 14 5.29 -10.03 -11.08
CA THR A 14 5.65 -8.94 -10.16
C THR A 14 5.36 -7.60 -10.81
N LEU A 15 4.84 -6.64 -10.04
CA LEU A 15 4.66 -5.30 -10.54
C LEU A 15 6.01 -4.57 -10.50
N LYS A 16 6.45 -4.09 -11.65
CA LYS A 16 7.76 -3.42 -11.80
C LYS A 16 7.96 -2.22 -10.86
N VAL A 17 6.87 -1.56 -10.47
CA VAL A 17 6.90 -0.45 -9.50
C VAL A 17 7.36 -0.91 -8.11
N PHE A 18 6.99 -2.13 -7.69
CA PHE A 18 7.46 -2.70 -6.43
C PHE A 18 8.95 -3.03 -6.52
N ASP A 19 9.39 -3.66 -7.61
CA ASP A 19 10.81 -4.00 -7.82
C ASP A 19 11.69 -2.74 -7.79
N PHE A 20 11.25 -1.68 -8.47
CA PHE A 20 11.93 -0.38 -8.46
C PHE A 20 11.94 0.25 -7.06
N SER A 21 10.80 0.29 -6.37
CA SER A 21 10.69 0.84 -5.01
C SER A 21 11.60 0.12 -4.01
N GLN A 22 11.70 -1.21 -4.11
CA GLN A 22 12.60 -2.03 -3.28
C GLN A 22 14.07 -1.75 -3.59
N TYR A 23 14.44 -1.58 -4.86
CA TYR A 23 15.79 -1.25 -5.27
C TYR A 23 16.23 0.11 -4.70
N VAL A 24 15.43 1.16 -4.94
CA VAL A 24 15.80 2.53 -4.53
C VAL A 24 15.75 2.72 -3.01
N SER A 25 14.93 1.96 -2.28
CA SER A 25 14.86 1.99 -0.81
C SER A 25 16.16 1.58 -0.11
N LYS A 26 17.11 0.94 -0.82
CA LYS A 26 18.43 0.58 -0.29
C LYS A 26 19.40 1.77 -0.24
N ILE A 27 19.07 2.88 -0.88
CA ILE A 27 19.93 4.08 -0.96
C ILE A 27 19.70 4.95 0.28
N PRO A 28 20.70 5.14 1.16
CA PRO A 28 20.55 6.00 2.33
C PRO A 28 20.25 7.45 1.95
N GLY A 29 19.30 8.09 2.63
CA GLY A 29 18.95 9.50 2.41
C GLY A 29 18.11 9.78 1.17
N ILE A 30 17.57 8.76 0.50
CA ILE A 30 16.74 8.95 -0.70
C ILE A 30 15.38 9.60 -0.37
N ILE A 31 15.01 10.62 -1.15
CA ILE A 31 13.67 11.22 -1.13
C ILE A 31 12.77 10.41 -2.07
N LYS A 32 11.70 9.80 -1.53
CA LYS A 32 10.81 8.90 -2.27
C LYS A 32 9.68 9.67 -2.95
N PHE A 33 9.87 10.03 -4.22
CA PHE A 33 8.79 10.56 -5.09
C PHE A 33 7.97 9.45 -5.77
N THR A 34 7.92 8.26 -5.16
CA THR A 34 7.13 7.11 -5.64
C THR A 34 5.85 6.92 -4.82
N ILE A 35 5.47 7.92 -4.03
CA ILE A 35 4.23 7.91 -3.24
C ILE A 35 3.05 7.88 -4.22
N GLY A 36 2.22 6.84 -4.12
CA GLY A 36 1.01 6.66 -4.92
C GLY A 36 -0.26 7.15 -4.23
N GLU A 37 -0.14 7.64 -3.00
CA GLU A 37 -1.24 8.10 -2.16
C GLU A 37 -1.13 9.60 -1.89
N PRO A 38 -2.24 10.31 -1.63
CA PRO A 38 -2.18 11.71 -1.26
C PRO A 38 -1.40 11.91 0.04
N ASP A 39 -0.42 12.82 0.05
CA ASP A 39 0.34 13.23 1.24
C ASP A 39 -0.43 14.25 2.10
N PHE A 40 -1.76 14.24 2.00
CA PHE A 40 -2.62 15.17 2.72
C PHE A 40 -3.30 14.48 3.88
N ASP A 41 -3.37 15.17 5.02
CA ASP A 41 -4.21 14.71 6.12
C ASP A 41 -5.65 14.58 5.65
N THR A 42 -6.28 13.47 6.03
CA THR A 42 -7.72 13.31 5.84
C THR A 42 -8.44 14.45 6.57
N PRO A 43 -9.39 15.16 5.93
CA PRO A 43 -10.09 16.26 6.58
C PRO A 43 -10.78 15.86 7.90
N GLU A 44 -10.75 16.74 8.90
CA GLU A 44 -11.25 16.44 10.26
C GLU A 44 -12.73 16.03 10.30
N TYR A 45 -13.57 16.61 9.44
CA TYR A 45 -14.98 16.23 9.37
C TYR A 45 -15.15 14.78 8.87
N VAL A 46 -14.30 14.31 7.95
CA VAL A 46 -14.32 12.94 7.42
C VAL A 46 -13.90 11.97 8.52
N LYS A 47 -12.84 12.30 9.27
CA LYS A 47 -12.40 11.51 10.43
C LYS A 47 -13.53 11.35 11.45
N ARG A 48 -14.21 12.45 11.81
CA ARG A 48 -15.31 12.44 12.78
C ARG A 48 -16.48 11.57 12.32
N THR A 49 -16.92 11.68 11.07
CA THR A 49 -18.00 10.82 10.55
C THR A 49 -17.60 9.34 10.54
N GLY A 50 -16.32 9.04 10.29
CA GLY A 50 -15.79 7.68 10.42
C GLY A 50 -15.89 7.12 11.83
N ILE A 51 -15.54 7.92 12.85
CA ILE A 51 -15.67 7.55 14.26
C ILE A 51 -17.14 7.34 14.63
N GLU A 52 -18.02 8.29 14.29
CA GLU A 52 -19.46 8.19 14.55
C GLU A 52 -20.07 6.93 13.93
N SER A 53 -19.62 6.54 12.72
CA SER A 53 -20.09 5.32 12.06
C SER A 53 -19.66 4.04 12.78
N ILE A 54 -18.50 4.05 13.44
CA ILE A 54 -17.99 2.92 14.23
C ILE A 54 -18.74 2.82 15.57
N GLU A 55 -18.99 3.95 16.23
CA GLU A 55 -19.65 3.99 17.53
C GLU A 55 -21.16 3.65 17.46
N ASN A 56 -21.80 3.92 16.31
CA ASN A 56 -23.23 3.68 16.10
C ASN A 56 -23.55 2.33 15.41
N ASN A 57 -22.61 1.38 15.39
CA ASN A 57 -22.77 0.01 14.87
C ASN A 57 -23.07 -1.01 15.97
#